data_AF-A0A9D2UXU2-F1
#
_entry.id   AF-A0A9D2UXU2-F1
#
_cell.length_a   1.000
_cell.length_b   1.000
_cell.length_c   1.000
_cell.angle_alpha   90.00
_cell.angle_beta   90.00
_cell.angle_gamma   90.00
#
_symmetry.space_group_name_H-M   'P 1'
#
loop_
_entity.id
_entity.type
_entity.pdbx_description
1 polymer ?
#
loop_
_entity_poly.entity_id
_entity_poly.type
_entity_poly.pdbx_seq_one_letter_code
_entity_poly.pdbx_strand_id
1 'polypeptide(L)' 'MPYQKGTGKSVVVALGGNALGNTPQEQYELVQDTAKHIVDMVA' A
#
# COMPACT_ATOMS: atom_id res chain seq x y z
N MET A 1 1.26 -4.78 -17.93
CA MET A 1 -0.13 -4.66 -18.43
C MET A 1 -0.58 -3.21 -18.26
N PRO A 2 -1.18 -2.57 -19.27
CA PRO A 2 -1.71 -1.21 -19.12
C PRO A 2 -2.98 -1.21 -18.26
N TYR A 3 -3.20 -0.12 -17.52
CA TYR A 3 -4.44 0.07 -16.76
C TYR A 3 -5.66 0.02 -17.68
N GLN A 4 -6.66 -0.77 -17.32
CA GLN A 4 -7.95 -0.84 -18.00
C GLN A 4 -9.02 -0.20 -17.11
N LYS A 5 -9.59 0.92 -17.56
CA LYS A 5 -10.60 1.66 -16.80
C LYS A 5 -11.97 0.97 -16.89
N GLY A 6 -12.59 0.68 -15.74
CA GLY A 6 -13.96 0.17 -15.66
C GLY A 6 -15.03 1.22 -15.98
N THR A 7 -16.29 0.79 -16.04
CA THR A 7 -17.45 1.65 -16.38
C THR A 7 -17.86 2.65 -15.29
N GLY A 8 -17.35 2.49 -14.07
CA GLY A 8 -17.61 3.36 -12.93
C GLY A 8 -16.77 4.64 -12.89
N LYS A 9 -17.09 5.52 -11.94
CA LYS A 9 -16.23 6.68 -11.63
C LYS A 9 -14.91 6.16 -11.04
N SER A 10 -13.80 6.77 -11.46
CA SER A 10 -12.46 6.43 -10.96
C SER A 10 -11.79 7.69 -10.43
N VAL A 11 -11.07 7.56 -9.33
CA VAL A 11 -10.20 8.61 -8.78
C VAL A 11 -8.77 8.09 -8.77
N VAL A 12 -7.82 8.96 -9.13
CA VAL A 12 -6.39 8.67 -9.02
C VAL A 12 -5.90 9.34 -7.75
N VAL A 13 -5.37 8.55 -6.82
CA VAL A 13 -4.78 9.05 -5.57
C VAL A 13 -3.27 8.86 -5.67
N ALA A 14 -2.53 9.97 -5.70
CA ALA A 14 -1.09 9.95 -5.54
C ALA A 14 -0.77 10.10 -4.05
N LEU A 15 -0.21 9.06 -3.44
CA LEU A 15 0.24 9.11 -2.05
C LEU A 15 1.55 9.91 -1.97
N GLY A 16 1.68 10.78 -0.95
CA GLY A 16 2.88 11.57 -0.70
C GLY A 16 3.98 10.80 0.08
N GLY A 17 5.13 11.46 0.31
CA GLY A 17 6.32 10.83 0.92
C GLY A 17 6.15 10.24 2.32
N ASN A 18 5.15 10.69 3.09
CA ASN A 18 4.89 10.23 4.46
C ASN A 18 3.65 9.33 4.56
N ALA A 19 3.16 8.79 3.44
CA ALA A 19 1.94 7.96 3.44
C ALA A 19 2.05 6.69 4.29
N LEU A 20 3.27 6.26 4.60
CA LEU A 20 3.60 5.08 5.40
C LEU A 20 4.24 5.43 6.75
N GLY A 21 4.20 6.70 7.19
CA GLY A 21 4.85 7.16 8.42
C GLY A 21 5.82 8.31 8.17
N ASN A 22 6.18 9.04 9.23
CA ASN A 22 7.02 10.24 9.14
C ASN A 22 8.51 9.93 9.35
N THR A 23 8.84 8.78 9.94
CA THR A 23 10.23 8.36 10.19
C THR A 23 10.54 7.01 9.54
N PRO A 24 11.82 6.73 9.21
CA PRO A 24 12.22 5.43 8.67
C PRO A 24 11.87 4.25 9.60
N GLN A 25 11.90 4.47 10.92
CA GLN A 25 11.61 3.44 11.91
C GLN A 25 10.13 3.04 11.88
N GLU A 26 9.23 4.02 11.87
CA GLU A 26 7.78 3.81 11.72
C GLU A 26 7.45 3.07 10.42
N GLN A 27 8.07 3.50 9.32
CA GLN A 27 7.87 2.88 8.01
C GLN A 27 8.33 1.42 7.98
N TYR A 28 9.48 1.12 8.59
CA TYR A 28 10.00 -0.24 8.68
C TYR A 28 9.05 -1.15 9.47
N GLU A 29 8.55 -0.70 10.61
CA GLU A 29 7.60 -1.45 11.43
C GLU A 29 6.28 -1.71 10.68
N LEU A 30 5.72 -0.71 10.01
CA LEU A 30 4.50 -0.83 9.22
C LEU A 30 4.65 -1.81 8.05
N VAL A 31 5.80 -1.78 7.35
CA VAL A 31 6.09 -2.75 6.27
C VAL A 31 6.24 -4.16 6.82
N GLN A 32 6.96 -4.33 7.95
CA GLN A 32 7.16 -5.64 8.57
C GLN A 32 5.82 -6.27 8.98
N ASP A 33 4.93 -5.51 9.61
CA ASP A 33 3.62 -6.03 10.06
C ASP A 33 2.71 -6.35 8.88
N THR A 34 2.70 -5.49 7.85
CA THR A 34 1.97 -5.78 6.61
C THR A 34 2.44 -7.08 5.96
N ALA A 35 3.76 -7.33 5.94
CA ALA A 35 4.33 -8.54 5.34
C ALA A 35 3.88 -9.83 6.07
N LYS A 36 3.81 -9.82 7.41
CA LYS A 36 3.31 -10.96 8.19
C LYS A 36 1.88 -11.31 7.79
N HIS A 37 0.99 -10.32 7.76
CA HIS A 37 -0.40 -10.52 7.39
C HIS A 37 -0.58 -11.02 5.96
N ILE A 38 0.26 -10.60 5.02
CA ILE A 38 0.23 -11.14 3.64
C ILE A 38 0.58 -12.62 3.63
N VAL A 39 1.60 -13.03 4.38
CA VAL A 39 1.99 -14.44 4.49
C VAL A 39 0.86 -15.26 5.09
N ASP A 40 0.24 -14.76 6.16
CA ASP A 40 -0.89 -15.44 6.83
C ASP A 40 -2.10 -15.63 5.89
N MET A 41 -2.35 -14.70 4.97
CA MET A 41 -3.46 -14.80 4.01
C MET A 41 -3.22 -15.80 2.88
N VAL A 42 -1.97 -16.18 2.62
CA VAL A 42 -1.59 -17.06 1.50
C VAL A 42 -1.34 -18.51 1.95
N ALA A 43 -1.09 -18.74 3.24
CA ALA A 43 -0.90 -20.07 3.83
C ALA A 43 -2.21 -20.88 3.93
#